data_AF-A0A963SL82-F1
#
_entry.id   AF-A0A963SL82-F1
#
_cell.length_a   1.000
_cell.length_b   1.000
_cell.length_c   1.000
_cell.angle_alpha   90.00
_cell.angle_beta   90.00
_cell.angle_gamma   90.00
#
_symmetry.space_group_name_H-M   'P 1'
#
loop_
_entity.id
_entity.type
_entity.pdbx_description
1 polymer ?
#
loop_
_entity_poly.entity_id
_entity_poly.type
_entity_poly.pdbx_seq_one_letter_code
_entity_poly.pdbx_strand_id
1 'polypeptide(L)' 'IGHRRQRENQIVRLLGEGAKAIEQMVPLMYKGLDPRLTGAAGMSVKAHLLDLERRGLVNRSGDIWQTI' A
#
# COMPACT_ATOMS: atom_id res chain seq x y z
N ILE A 1 3.09 -4.55 -17.55
CA ILE A 1 2.05 -3.54 -17.15
C ILE A 1 1.04 -4.08 -16.12
N GLY A 2 0.74 -5.39 -16.05
CA GLY A 2 -0.26 -5.95 -15.11
C GLY A 2 0.10 -5.89 -13.62
N HIS A 3 1.35 -6.20 -13.24
CA HIS A 3 1.73 -6.32 -11.82
C HIS A 3 1.62 -5.00 -11.03
N ARG A 4 2.01 -3.87 -11.63
CA ARG A 4 1.90 -2.55 -10.99
C ARG A 4 0.45 -2.16 -10.73
N ARG A 5 -0.43 -2.28 -11.74
CA ARG A 5 -1.86 -1.97 -11.59
C ARG A 5 -2.55 -2.87 -10.58
N GLN A 6 -2.23 -4.17 -10.56
CA GLN A 6 -2.75 -5.09 -9.57
C GLN A 6 -2.37 -4.67 -8.15
N ARG A 7 -1.13 -4.20 -7.96
CA ARG A 7 -0.65 -3.71 -6.66
C ARG A 7 -1.38 -2.46 -6.20
N GLU A 8 -1.54 -1.48 -7.09
CA GLU A 8 -2.29 -0.25 -6.80
C GLU A 8 -3.75 -0.56 -6.45
N ASN A 9 -4.41 -1.46 -7.19
CA ASN A 9 -5.79 -1.86 -6.91
C ASN A 9 -5.95 -2.53 -5.53
N GLN A 10 -4.99 -3.35 -5.11
CA GLN A 10 -4.99 -3.93 -3.76
C GLN A 10 -4.86 -2.86 -2.68
N ILE A 11 -3.97 -1.89 -2.87
CA ILE A 11 -3.77 -0.77 -1.93
C ILE A 11 -5.06 0.03 -1.80
N VAL A 12 -5.63 0.49 -2.91
CA VAL A 12 -6.85 1.31 -2.91
C VAL A 12 -8.01 0.56 -2.26
N ARG A 13 -8.16 -0.74 -2.56
CA ARG A 13 -9.18 -1.58 -1.91
C ARG A 13 -9.01 -1.60 -0.38
N LEU A 14 -7.80 -1.88 0.11
CA LEU A 14 -7.53 -1.94 1.54
C LEU A 14 -7.78 -0.59 2.22
N LEU A 15 -7.41 0.52 1.58
CA LEU A 15 -7.68 1.85 2.12
C LEU A 15 -9.16 2.22 2.09
N GLY A 16 -9.92 1.71 1.11
CA GLY A 16 -11.38 1.85 1.08
C GLY A 16 -12.09 1.09 2.20
N GLU A 17 -11.45 0.07 2.79
CA GLU A 17 -11.92 -0.63 3.99
C GLU A 17 -11.58 0.13 5.29
N GLY A 18 -10.82 1.23 5.21
CA GLY A 18 -10.45 2.08 6.32
C GLY A 18 -8.98 2.50 6.28
N ALA A 19 -8.67 3.60 6.97
CA ALA A 19 -7.33 4.16 7.02
C ALA A 19 -6.31 3.19 7.64
N LYS A 20 -5.12 3.05 7.04
CA LYS A 20 -4.11 2.06 7.44
C LYS A 20 -2.68 2.56 7.29
N ALA A 21 -1.81 2.08 8.16
CA ALA A 21 -0.36 2.17 7.99
C ALA A 21 0.16 1.12 6.99
N ILE A 22 1.36 1.34 6.46
CA ILE A 22 2.03 0.39 5.54
C ILE A 22 2.21 -0.99 6.19
N GLU A 23 2.58 -1.01 7.46
CA GLU A 23 2.79 -2.23 8.24
C GLU A 23 1.52 -3.08 8.36
N GLN A 24 0.35 -2.44 8.34
CA GLN A 24 -0.95 -3.12 8.36
C GLN A 24 -1.34 -3.67 6.98
N MET A 25 -0.85 -3.05 5.89
CA MET A 25 -1.16 -3.46 4.52
C MET A 25 -0.28 -4.63 4.04
N VAL A 26 1.02 -4.63 4.39
CA VAL A 26 1.97 -5.66 3.94
C VAL A 26 1.50 -7.10 4.23
N PRO A 27 1.11 -7.50 5.45
CA PRO A 27 0.69 -8.88 5.70
C PRO A 27 -0.60 -9.27 4.96
N LEU A 28 -1.48 -8.31 4.64
CA LEU A 28 -2.71 -8.55 3.89
C LEU A 28 -2.43 -8.76 2.39
N MET A 29 -1.40 -8.08 1.87
CA MET A 29 -1.04 -8.09 0.45
C MET A 29 -0.04 -9.18 0.06
N TYR A 30 0.76 -9.66 1.01
CA TYR A 30 1.84 -10.62 0.80
C TYR A 30 1.68 -11.82 1.76
N LYS A 31 0.66 -12.65 1.52
CA LYS A 31 0.43 -13.86 2.31
C LYS A 31 1.60 -14.83 2.17
N GLY A 32 2.11 -15.32 3.30
CA GLY A 32 3.24 -16.27 3.33
C GLY A 32 4.59 -15.65 2.95
N LEU A 33 4.72 -14.32 3.00
CA LEU A 33 5.99 -13.65 2.76
C LEU A 33 7.05 -14.11 3.76
N ASP A 34 8.26 -14.42 3.26
CA ASP A 34 9.43 -14.63 4.12
C ASP A 34 9.64 -13.36 5.00
N PRO A 35 9.74 -13.48 6.33
CA PRO A 35 9.95 -12.33 7.21
C PRO A 35 11.09 -11.40 6.81
N ARG A 36 12.15 -11.94 6.18
CA ARG A 36 13.31 -11.18 5.68
C ARG A 36 12.94 -10.20 4.55
N LEU A 37 11.84 -10.43 3.86
CA LEU A 37 11.36 -9.61 2.74
C LEU A 37 10.36 -8.54 3.17
N THR A 38 9.94 -8.50 4.44
CA THR A 38 8.95 -7.53 4.95
C THR A 38 9.34 -6.08 4.67
N GLY A 39 10.61 -5.72 4.90
CA GLY A 39 11.11 -4.37 4.64
C GLY A 39 11.07 -3.99 3.15
N ALA A 40 11.46 -4.92 2.27
CA ALA A 40 11.40 -4.71 0.82
C ALA A 40 9.95 -4.57 0.32
N ALA A 41 9.03 -5.39 0.84
CA ALA A 41 7.61 -5.28 0.55
C ALA A 41 7.04 -3.92 1.01
N GLY A 42 7.41 -3.47 2.21
CA GLY A 42 7.04 -2.15 2.72
C GLY A 42 7.53 -1.00 1.83
N MET A 43 8.77 -1.06 1.34
CA MET A 43 9.30 -0.07 0.40
C MET A 43 8.53 -0.08 -0.93
N SER A 44 8.16 -1.26 -1.44
CA SER A 44 7.33 -1.38 -2.65
C SER A 44 5.96 -0.74 -2.46
N VAL A 45 5.27 -1.03 -1.34
CA VAL A 45 3.97 -0.42 -1.01
C VAL A 45 4.09 1.10 -0.87
N LYS A 46 5.13 1.60 -0.19
CA LYS A 46 5.41 3.04 -0.06
C LYS A 46 5.55 3.72 -1.42
N ALA A 47 6.28 3.11 -2.36
CA ALA A 47 6.47 3.67 -3.69
C ALA A 47 5.14 3.84 -4.45
N HIS A 48 4.23 2.86 -4.34
CA HIS A 48 2.90 2.95 -4.93
C HIS A 48 2.02 4.01 -4.25
N LEU A 49 2.05 4.10 -2.92
CA LEU A 49 1.28 5.10 -2.17
C LEU A 49 1.70 6.53 -2.54
N LEU A 50 3.00 6.79 -2.68
CA LEU A 50 3.50 8.10 -3.12
C LEU A 50 3.06 8.44 -4.55
N ASP A 51 3.00 7.46 -5.46
CA ASP A 51 2.47 7.67 -6.82
C ASP A 51 0.97 7.98 -6.81
N LEU A 52 0.21 7.23 -6.02
CA LEU A 52 -1.24 7.43 -5.85
C LEU A 52 -1.55 8.79 -5.18
N GLU A 53 -0.73 9.22 -4.21
CA GLU A 53 -0.82 10.53 -3.57
C GLU A 53 -0.61 11.66 -4.58
N ARG A 54 0.46 11.57 -5.39
CA ARG A 54 0.74 12.54 -6.46
C ARG A 54 -0.39 12.63 -7.49
N ARG A 55 -1.14 11.54 -7.68
CA ARG A 55 -2.30 11.46 -8.58
C ARG A 55 -3.62 11.88 -7.92
N GLY A 56 -3.59 12.25 -6.63
CA GLY A 56 -4.79 12.66 -5.89
C GLY A 56 -5.78 11.53 -5.64
N LEU A 57 -5.31 10.29 -5.47
CA LEU A 57 -6.17 9.12 -5.22
C LEU A 57 -6.19 8.70 -3.74
N VAL A 58 -5.14 9.05 -2.99
CA VAL A 58 -5.00 8.78 -1.56
C VAL A 58 -4.37 10.00 -0.88
N ASN A 59 -4.55 10.12 0.42
CA ASN A 59 -3.82 11.07 1.26
C ASN A 59 -3.17 10.35 2.46
N ARG A 60 -2.31 11.06 3.19
CA ARG A 60 -1.73 10.57 4.45
C ARG A 60 -1.74 11.61 5.55
N SER A 61 -1.84 11.12 6.78
CA SER A 61 -1.61 11.89 8.01
C SER A 61 -0.62 11.11 8.87
N GLY A 62 0.61 11.62 8.98
CA GLY A 62 1.73 10.86 9.54
C GLY A 62 1.96 9.57 8.73
N ASP A 63 1.89 8.43 9.41
CA ASP A 63 2.08 7.10 8.82
C ASP A 63 0.77 6.43 8.35
N ILE A 64 -0.37 7.09 8.55
CA ILE A 64 -1.69 6.58 8.19
C ILE A 64 -2.09 7.07 6.82
N TRP A 65 -2.50 6.15 5.95
CA TRP A 65 -2.99 6.41 4.60
C TRP A 65 -4.49 6.15 4.51
N GLN A 66 -5.19 6.87 3.62
CA GLN A 66 -6.61 6.69 3.32
C GLN A 66 -6.92 7.14 1.90
N THR A 67 -8.03 6.68 1.32
CA THR A 67 -8.56 7.24 0.06
C THR A 67 -9.03 8.68 0.28
N ILE A 68 -9.01 9.50 -0.77
CA ILE A 68 -9.62 10.84 -0.75
C ILE A 68 -11.15 10.71 -0.79
#